data_AF-A0A931Z627-F1
#
_entry.id   AF-A0A931Z627-F1
#
_cell.length_a   1.000
_cell.length_b   1.000
_cell.length_c   1.000
_cell.angle_alpha   90.00
_cell.angle_beta   90.00
_cell.angle_gamma   90.00
#
_symmetry.space_group_name_H-M   'P 1'
#
loop_
_entity.id
_entity.type
_entity.pdbx_description
1 polymer ?
#
loop_
_entity_poly.entity_id
_entity_poly.type
_entity_poly.pdbx_seq_one_letter_code
_entity_poly.pdbx_strand_id
1 'polypeptide(L)'
;MTRQLVRTSQFKRDNRKRVLSPKVKAAVIDGPDRLLSGTPFELHHRDHPLQGSWSGVRDRQVQPDLLLLYEIKGELAILRRLGTHSDIFG
;
A
#
# COMPACT_ATOMS: atom_id res chain seq x y z
N MET A 1 -10.57 -12.09 10.39
CA MET A 1 -10.21 -12.90 9.21
C MET A 1 -8.95 -12.31 8.61
N THR A 2 -7.92 -13.12 8.38
CA THR A 2 -6.65 -12.67 7.79
C THR A 2 -6.79 -12.75 6.28
N ARG A 3 -6.66 -11.62 5.58
CA ARG A 3 -6.69 -11.59 4.12
C ARG A 3 -5.37 -12.12 3.56
N GLN A 4 -5.41 -12.71 2.37
CA GLN A 4 -4.23 -13.20 1.68
C GLN A 4 -3.51 -12.05 0.96
N LEU A 5 -2.26 -11.82 1.32
CA LEU A 5 -1.42 -10.79 0.70
C LEU A 5 -0.88 -11.24 -0.67
N VAL A 6 -1.18 -10.47 -1.71
CA VAL A 6 -0.72 -10.66 -3.08
C VAL A 6 0.18 -9.50 -3.48
N ARG A 7 1.39 -9.81 -3.99
CA ARG A 7 2.37 -8.81 -4.42
C ARG A 7 2.55 -8.86 -5.93
N THR A 8 2.20 -7.78 -6.63
CA THR A 8 2.40 -7.70 -8.08
C THR A 8 3.88 -7.66 -8.46
N SER A 9 4.20 -8.00 -9.71
CA SER A 9 5.57 -7.92 -10.23
C SER A 9 6.13 -6.49 -10.20
N GLN A 10 5.29 -5.49 -10.49
CA GLN A 10 5.65 -4.08 -10.38
C GLN A 10 5.96 -3.69 -8.93
N PHE A 11 5.10 -4.04 -7.98
CA PHE A 11 5.39 -3.82 -6.55
C PHE A 11 6.72 -4.47 -6.13
N LYS A 12 7.02 -5.70 -6.56
CA LYS A 12 8.30 -6.37 -6.25
C LYS A 12 9.51 -5.64 -6.84
N ARG A 13 9.37 -4.99 -8.01
CA ARG A 13 10.43 -4.15 -8.58
C ARG A 13 10.59 -2.86 -7.79
N ASP A 14 9.48 -2.17 -7.53
CA ASP A 14 9.42 -0.96 -6.74
C ASP A 14 10.06 -1.15 -5.35
N ASN A 15 9.70 -2.23 -4.65
CA ASN A 15 10.26 -2.55 -3.35
C ASN A 15 11.77 -2.85 -3.39
N ARG A 16 12.28 -3.44 -4.48
CA ARG A 16 13.72 -3.70 -4.63
C ARG A 16 14.55 -2.45 -4.90
N LYS A 17 13.95 -1.42 -5.51
CA LYS A 17 14.64 -0.14 -5.79
C LYS A 17 14.86 0.72 -4.55
N ARG A 18 14.30 0.33 -3.40
CA ARG A 18 14.25 1.17 -2.21
C ARG A 18 14.88 0.47 -1.01
N VAL A 19 15.65 1.22 -0.24
CA VAL A 19 16.15 0.79 1.06
C VAL A 19 15.14 1.24 2.10
N LEU A 20 14.31 0.31 2.57
CA LEU A 20 13.30 0.58 3.59
C LEU A 20 13.84 0.23 4.97
N SER A 21 13.62 1.11 5.94
CA SER A 21 13.88 0.77 7.34
C SER A 21 12.98 -0.40 7.77
N PRO A 22 13.38 -1.20 8.79
CA PRO A 22 12.56 -2.31 9.28
C PRO A 22 11.12 -1.90 9.63
N LYS A 23 10.96 -0.71 10.24
CA LYS A 23 9.65 -0.12 10.57
C LYS A 23 8.79 0.10 9.33
N VAL A 24 9.37 0.63 8.27
CA VAL A 24 8.65 0.92 7.02
C VAL A 24 8.34 -0.36 6.27
N LYS A 25 9.29 -1.31 6.25
CA LYS A 25 9.08 -2.62 5.64
C LYS A 25 7.91 -3.35 6.31
N ALA A 26 7.80 -3.30 7.63
CA ALA A 26 6.63 -3.82 8.35
C ALA A 26 5.35 -3.07 7.98
N ALA A 27 5.38 -1.73 7.87
CA ALA A 27 4.19 -0.96 7.44
C ALA A 27 3.76 -1.24 5.99
N VAL A 28 4.68 -1.61 5.10
CA VAL A 28 4.40 -1.97 3.70
C VAL A 28 3.90 -3.41 3.57
N ILE A 29 4.46 -4.33 4.36
CA ILE A 29 4.19 -5.78 4.25
C ILE A 29 3.08 -6.24 5.19
N ASP A 30 3.18 -5.88 6.47
CA ASP A 30 2.27 -6.30 7.53
C ASP A 30 1.16 -5.26 7.76
N GLY A 31 1.42 -4.01 7.38
CA GLY A 31 0.45 -2.93 7.45
C GLY A 31 -0.86 -3.28 6.75
N PRO A 32 -0.86 -3.75 5.48
CA PRO A 32 -2.09 -4.18 4.79
C PRO A 32 -2.90 -5.16 5.63
N ASP A 33 -2.32 -6.25 6.13
CA ASP A 33 -3.06 -7.25 6.91
C ASP A 33 -3.61 -6.69 8.24
N ARG A 34 -2.88 -5.78 8.90
CA ARG A 34 -3.33 -5.09 10.13
C ARG A 34 -4.37 -4.00 9.88
N LEU A 35 -4.38 -3.38 8.70
CA LEU A 35 -5.41 -2.42 8.29
C LEU A 35 -6.73 -3.11 7.98
N LEU A 36 -6.63 -4.36 7.57
CA LEU A 36 -7.71 -5.22 7.17
C LEU A 36 -8.40 -5.88 8.37
N SER A 37 -7.81 -5.85 9.58
CA SER A 37 -8.46 -6.26 10.82
C SER A 37 -9.44 -5.23 11.40
N GLY A 38 -9.70 -4.12 10.70
CA GLY A 38 -10.69 -3.12 11.12
C GLY A 38 -10.23 -2.26 12.30
N THR A 39 -8.94 -2.29 12.64
CA THR A 39 -8.38 -1.42 13.67
C THR A 39 -8.31 0.00 13.09
N PRO A 40 -9.03 0.98 13.66
CA PRO A 40 -8.94 2.35 13.20
C PRO A 40 -7.49 2.81 13.38
N PHE A 41 -6.83 3.08 12.27
CA PHE A 41 -5.54 3.76 12.31
C PHE A 41 -5.81 5.22 12.66
N GLU A 42 -4.97 5.80 13.51
CA GLU A 42 -5.07 7.21 13.86
C GLU A 42 -5.16 8.08 12.60
N LEU A 43 -6.08 9.04 12.66
CA LEU A 43 -6.66 9.91 11.62
C LEU A 43 -5.67 10.70 10.72
N HIS A 44 -4.38 10.43 10.78
CA HIS A 44 -3.34 11.19 10.09
C HIS A 44 -2.82 10.52 8.81
N HIS A 45 -3.10 9.23 8.58
CA HIS A 45 -2.74 8.57 7.33
C HIS A 45 -3.85 8.73 6.29
N ARG A 46 -3.58 9.62 5.34
CA ARG A 46 -4.34 9.87 4.10
C ARG A 46 -4.50 8.58 3.31
N ASP A 47 -5.56 7.83 3.60
CA ASP A 47 -6.01 6.68 2.83
C ASP A 47 -7.14 7.15 1.93
N HIS A 48 -6.81 7.41 0.66
CA HIS A 48 -7.77 7.92 -0.30
C HIS A 48 -8.09 6.87 -1.36
N PRO A 49 -9.36 6.73 -1.76
CA PRO A 49 -9.69 5.98 -2.95
C PRO A 49 -9.23 6.76 -4.18
N LEU A 50 -8.48 6.08 -5.06
CA LEU A 50 -8.12 6.64 -6.36
C LEU A 50 -9.32 6.58 -7.32
N GLN A 51 -9.41 7.57 -8.21
CA GLN A 51 -10.49 7.71 -9.19
C GLN A 51 -10.03 7.30 -10.60
N GLY A 52 -10.99 7.18 -11.52
CA GLY A 52 -10.72 6.85 -12.93
C GLY A 52 -10.25 5.41 -13.15
N SER A 53 -9.19 5.21 -13.94
CA SER A 53 -8.60 3.89 -14.22
C SER A 53 -8.07 3.16 -12.99
N TRP A 54 -7.98 3.87 -11.84
CA TRP A 54 -7.58 3.33 -10.55
C TRP A 54 -8.74 3.08 -9.60
N SER A 55 -9.98 3.09 -10.10
CA SER A 55 -11.17 2.77 -9.30
C SER A 55 -11.02 1.43 -8.55
N GLY A 56 -11.18 1.46 -7.23
CA GLY A 56 -10.97 0.31 -6.34
C GLY A 56 -9.55 0.19 -5.78
N VAL A 57 -8.60 0.96 -6.29
CA VAL A 57 -7.25 1.10 -5.72
C VAL A 57 -7.25 2.23 -4.70
N ARG A 58 -6.53 2.03 -3.61
CA ARG A 58 -6.35 2.97 -2.52
C ARG A 58 -4.89 3.37 -2.46
N ASP A 59 -4.62 4.65 -2.26
CA ASP A 59 -3.28 5.15 -1.97
C ASP A 59 -3.12 5.42 -0.48
N ARG A 60 -1.96 5.06 0.06
CA ARG A 60 -1.63 5.23 1.46
C ARG A 60 -0.23 5.75 1.62
N GLN A 61 -0.11 6.86 2.34
CA GLN A 61 1.17 7.38 2.74
C GLN A 61 1.78 6.55 3.89
N VAL A 62 2.97 5.98 3.66
CA VAL A 62 3.71 5.17 4.64
C VAL A 62 4.85 5.96 5.29
N GLN A 63 5.38 6.96 4.58
CA GLN A 63 6.36 7.94 5.04
C GLN A 63 6.16 9.26 4.29
N PRO A 64 6.76 10.38 4.74
CA PRO A 64 6.89 11.58 3.91
C PRO A 64 7.42 11.20 2.52
N ASP A 65 6.63 11.51 1.50
CA ASP A 65 6.86 11.14 0.09
C ASP A 65 7.03 9.64 -0.24
N LEU A 66 6.39 8.73 0.51
CA LEU A 66 6.29 7.32 0.13
C LEU A 66 4.85 6.83 0.21
N LEU A 67 4.31 6.44 -0.94
CA LEU A 67 2.97 5.92 -1.15
C LEU A 67 2.98 4.42 -1.43
N LEU A 68 2.03 3.72 -0.84
CA LEU A 68 1.64 2.35 -1.15
C LEU A 68 0.29 2.38 -1.86
N LEU A 69 0.24 1.88 -3.10
CA LEU A 69 -1.02 1.62 -3.79
C LEU A 69 -1.41 0.17 -3.61
N TYR A 70 -2.62 -0.05 -3.12
CA TYR A 70 -3.16 -1.38 -2.88
C TYR A 70 -4.64 -1.47 -3.25
N GLU A 71 -5.12 -2.68 -3.47
CA GLU A 71 -6.51 -2.98 -3.81
C GLU A 71 -7.00 -4.13 -2.93
N ILE A 72 -8.28 -4.09 -2.54
CA ILE A 72 -8.92 -5.16 -1.78
C ILE A 72 -9.93 -5.85 -2.69
N LYS A 73 -9.79 -7.17 -2.87
CA LYS A 73 -10.74 -8.00 -3.62
C LYS A 73 -11.17 -9.20 -2.79
N GLY A 74 -12.29 -9.08 -2.09
CA GLY A 74 -12.76 -10.11 -1.16
C GLY A 74 -11.72 -10.36 -0.06
N GLU A 75 -11.18 -11.58 -0.06
CA GLU A 75 -10.13 -12.01 0.88
C GLU A 75 -8.71 -11.67 0.42
N LEU A 76 -8.53 -11.02 -0.74
CA LEU A 76 -7.21 -10.67 -1.26
C LEU A 76 -6.84 -9.21 -0.96
N ALA A 77 -5.62 -9.01 -0.47
CA ALA A 77 -4.97 -7.72 -0.33
C ALA A 77 -3.87 -7.60 -1.39
N ILE A 78 -4.10 -6.83 -2.45
CA ILE A 78 -3.22 -6.77 -3.63
C ILE A 78 -2.35 -5.52 -3.57
N LEU A 79 -1.04 -5.67 -3.40
CA LEU A 79 -0.06 -4.57 -3.44
C LEU A 79 0.34 -4.28 -4.90
N ARG A 80 -0.05 -3.10 -5.40
CA ARG A 80 0.09 -2.68 -6.80
C ARG A 80 1.38 -1.91 -7.05
N ARG A 81 1.63 -0.85 -6.29
CA ARG A 81 2.81 0.03 -6.44
C ARG A 81 3.34 0.45 -5.09
N LEU A 82 4.63 0.77 -5.04
CA LEU A 82 5.26 1.47 -3.92
C LEU A 82 6.15 2.56 -4.51
N GLY A 83 6.10 3.79 -4.01
CA GLY A 83 6.97 4.85 -4.49
C GLY A 83 6.61 6.25 -4.07
N THR A 84 7.39 7.23 -4.51
CA THR A 84 7.04 8.64 -4.34
C THR A 84 5.82 9.00 -5.19
N HIS A 85 5.28 10.20 -5.01
CA HIS A 85 4.23 10.69 -5.90
C HIS A 85 4.70 10.70 -7.36
N SER A 86 5.94 11.13 -7.61
CA SER A 86 6.53 11.14 -8.96
C SER A 86 6.74 9.75 -9.54
N ASP A 87 7.09 8.75 -8.72
CA ASP A 87 7.24 7.37 -9.21
C ASP A 87 5.92 6.76 -9.70
N ILE A 88 4.80 7.22 -9.15
CA ILE A 88 3.48 6.62 -9.34
C ILE A 88 2.61 7.43 -10.30
N PHE A 89 2.67 8.76 -10.22
CA PHE A 89 1.82 9.70 -10.98
C PHE A 89 2.61 10.60 -11.94
N GLY A 90 3.95 10.56 -11.90
CA GLY A 90 4.82 11.27 -12.83
C GLY A 90 5.11 10.50 -14.11
#